data_AF-A0A8B6ED98-F1
#
_entry.id   AF-A0A8B6ED98-F1
#
_cell.length_a   1.000
_cell.length_b   1.000
_cell.length_c   1.000
_cell.angle_alpha   90.00
_cell.angle_beta   90.00
_cell.angle_gamma   90.00
#
_symmetry.space_group_name_H-M   'P 1'
#
loop_
_entity.id
_entity.type
_entity.pdbx_description
1 polymer ?
#
loop_
_entity_poly.entity_id
_entity_poly.type
_entity_poly.pdbx_seq_one_letter_code
_entity_poly.pdbx_strand_id
1 'polypeptide(L)'
;LSDWKVRIQKNYLNIITDIQHESIVDHLISKQVMSNDDGKKIESGKTPQEKNRTLIDMLLRKKEQGFIEFLKALRKDQVYADLANQIEKTVVTSTDMATLHKCLN
;
A
#
# COMPACT_ATOMS: atom_id res chain seq x y z
N LEU A 1 6.06 10.64 12.06
CA LEU A 1 5.77 9.98 10.77
C LEU A 1 6.67 8.76 10.67
N SER A 2 6.19 7.68 10.07
CA SER A 2 6.93 6.44 9.94
C SER A 2 7.42 6.28 8.50
N ASP A 3 8.69 5.92 8.33
CA ASP A 3 9.37 5.84 7.03
C ASP A 3 8.60 5.02 5.99
N TRP A 4 7.87 3.98 6.42
CA TRP A 4 7.06 3.16 5.52
C TRP A 4 5.96 3.93 4.80
N LYS A 5 5.36 4.97 5.41
CA LYS A 5 4.34 5.78 4.74
C LYS A 5 4.94 6.60 3.61
N VAL A 6 6.15 7.13 3.83
CA VAL A 6 6.91 7.83 2.77
C VAL A 6 7.25 6.86 1.64
N ARG A 7 7.67 5.63 1.95
CA ARG A 7 7.97 4.61 0.94
C ARG A 7 6.75 4.30 0.07
N ILE A 8 5.58 4.14 0.66
CA ILE A 8 4.33 3.96 -0.08
C ILE A 8 4.04 5.17 -0.96
N GLN A 9 4.16 6.39 -0.43
CA GLN A 9 3.86 7.60 -1.20
C GLN A 9 4.82 7.83 -2.38
N LYS A 10 6.12 7.62 -2.19
CA LYS A 10 7.12 7.77 -3.26
C LYS A 10 6.92 6.78 -4.42
N ASN A 11 6.29 5.64 -4.15
CA ASN A 11 5.99 4.61 -5.15
C ASN A 11 4.51 4.56 -5.52
N TYR A 12 3.70 5.53 -5.08
CA TYR A 12 2.24 5.45 -5.14
C TYR A 12 1.71 5.20 -6.56
N LEU A 13 2.25 5.91 -7.56
CA LEU A 13 1.82 5.74 -8.95
C LEU A 13 2.08 4.32 -9.46
N ASN A 14 3.29 3.80 -9.29
CA ASN A 14 3.64 2.44 -9.70
C ASN A 14 2.76 1.40 -9.00
N ILE A 15 2.48 1.61 -7.72
CA ILE A 15 1.61 0.71 -6.96
C ILE A 15 0.20 0.69 -7.57
N ILE A 16 -0.40 1.84 -7.84
CA ILE A 16 -1.79 1.88 -8.31
C ILE A 16 -1.96 1.45 -9.77
N THR A 17 -0.90 1.51 -10.58
CA THR A 17 -0.93 1.10 -11.99
C THR A 17 -0.63 -0.38 -12.20
N ASP A 18 0.24 -0.97 -11.37
CA ASP A 18 0.89 -2.23 -11.72
C ASP A 18 0.24 -3.45 -11.03
N ILE A 19 -0.47 -3.27 -9.91
CA ILE A 19 -0.98 -4.38 -9.11
C ILE A 19 -2.41 -4.80 -9.50
N GLN A 20 -2.67 -6.11 -9.39
CA GLN A 20 -4.03 -6.65 -9.22
C GLN A 20 -4.33 -6.76 -7.72
N HIS A 21 -5.43 -6.16 -7.27
CA HIS A 21 -5.70 -5.95 -5.84
C HIS A 21 -6.29 -7.19 -5.17
N GLU A 22 -6.97 -8.07 -5.89
CA GLU A 22 -7.84 -9.12 -5.35
C GLU A 22 -7.07 -10.03 -4.36
N SER A 23 -5.95 -10.60 -4.82
CA SER A 23 -5.11 -11.49 -4.00
C SER A 23 -4.40 -10.77 -2.84
N ILE A 24 -4.14 -9.47 -3.01
CA ILE A 24 -3.53 -8.62 -1.98
C ILE A 24 -4.56 -8.30 -0.89
N VAL A 25 -5.77 -7.91 -1.27
CA VAL A 25 -6.88 -7.61 -0.35
C VAL A 25 -7.23 -8.86 0.45
N ASP A 26 -7.39 -10.01 -0.20
CA ASP A 26 -7.65 -11.29 0.47
C ASP A 26 -6.58 -11.61 1.50
N HIS A 27 -5.30 -11.40 1.14
CA HIS A 27 -4.21 -11.58 2.09
C HIS A 27 -4.33 -10.64 3.29
N LEU A 28 -4.56 -9.35 3.07
CA LEU A 28 -4.65 -8.35 4.13
C LEU A 28 -5.86 -8.61 5.05
N ILE A 29 -6.97 -9.13 4.52
CA ILE A 29 -8.12 -9.58 5.30
C ILE A 29 -7.76 -10.82 6.13
N SER A 30 -7.11 -11.82 5.52
CA SER A 30 -6.68 -13.04 6.23
C SER A 30 -5.73 -12.73 7.40
N LYS A 31 -4.98 -11.63 7.31
CA LYS A 31 -4.05 -11.13 8.33
C LYS A 31 -4.67 -10.09 9.27
N GLN A 32 -5.98 -9.85 9.17
CA GLN A 32 -6.72 -8.90 9.99
C GLN A 32 -6.18 -7.46 9.92
N VAL A 33 -5.48 -7.12 8.83
CA VAL A 33 -5.05 -5.74 8.53
C VAL A 33 -6.23 -4.94 7.99
N MET A 34 -7.08 -5.60 7.20
CA MET A 34 -8.33 -5.08 6.66
C MET A 34 -9.51 -5.96 7.08
N SER A 35 -10.69 -5.36 7.16
CA SER A 35 -11.93 -6.10 7.39
C SER A 35 -12.56 -6.52 6.05
N ASN A 36 -13.57 -7.40 6.10
CA ASN A 36 -14.39 -7.70 4.92
C ASN A 36 -15.10 -6.46 4.36
N ASP A 37 -15.49 -5.51 5.21
CA ASP A 37 -16.14 -4.28 4.75
C ASP A 37 -15.14 -3.30 4.11
N ASP A 38 -13.89 -3.27 4.58
CA ASP A 38 -12.79 -2.59 3.87
C ASP A 38 -12.64 -3.17 2.45
N GLY A 39 -12.64 -4.50 2.33
CA GLY A 39 -12.59 -5.21 1.04
C GLY A 39 -13.73 -4.85 0.11
N LYS A 40 -14.99 -4.91 0.59
CA LYS A 40 -16.16 -4.50 -0.22
C LYS A 40 -16.07 -3.06 -0.70
N LYS A 41 -15.54 -2.16 0.14
CA LYS A 41 -15.36 -0.75 -0.24
C LYS A 41 -14.27 -0.59 -1.29
N ILE A 42 -13.19 -1.36 -1.24
CA ILE A 42 -12.19 -1.43 -2.32
C ILE A 42 -12.85 -1.91 -3.61
N GLU A 43 -13.62 -2.99 -3.56
CA GLU A 43 -14.31 -3.56 -4.72
C GLU A 43 -15.35 -2.63 -5.36
N SER A 44 -15.86 -1.65 -4.62
CA SER A 44 -16.82 -0.67 -5.12
C SER A 44 -16.24 0.34 -6.14
N GLY A 45 -14.90 0.40 -6.28
CA GLY A 45 -14.23 1.21 -7.30
C GLY A 45 -14.53 0.72 -8.72
N LYS A 46 -14.64 1.63 -9.69
CA LYS A 46 -15.06 1.29 -11.07
C LYS A 46 -13.91 0.75 -11.90
N THR A 47 -12.70 1.24 -11.66
CA THR A 47 -11.49 0.86 -12.42
C THR A 47 -10.48 0.19 -11.49
N PRO A 48 -9.59 -0.68 -12.01
CA PRO A 48 -8.51 -1.26 -11.21
C PRO A 48 -7.69 -0.19 -10.47
N GLN A 49 -7.41 0.94 -11.10
CA GLN A 49 -6.67 2.05 -10.51
C GLN A 49 -7.44 2.72 -9.35
N GLU A 50 -8.76 2.89 -9.47
CA GLU A 50 -9.59 3.40 -8.37
C GLU A 50 -9.63 2.44 -7.17
N LYS A 51 -9.72 1.13 -7.45
CA LYS A 51 -9.67 0.09 -6.41
C LYS A 51 -8.30 0.09 -5.71
N ASN A 52 -7.21 0.10 -6.49
CA ASN A 52 -5.84 0.16 -5.98
C ASN A 52 -5.60 1.44 -5.14
N ARG A 53 -6.11 2.58 -5.60
CA ARG A 53 -6.09 3.84 -4.83
C ARG A 53 -6.78 3.68 -3.48
N THR A 54 -7.99 3.12 -3.48
CA THR A 54 -8.75 2.89 -2.24
C THR A 54 -8.01 1.95 -1.29
N LEU A 55 -7.41 0.89 -1.81
CA LEU A 55 -6.56 -0.04 -1.06
C LEU A 55 -5.39 0.70 -0.37
N ILE A 56 -4.65 1.53 -1.10
CA ILE A 56 -3.48 2.24 -0.55
C ILE A 56 -3.90 3.34 0.43
N ASP A 57 -4.97 4.07 0.15
CA ASP A 57 -5.53 5.09 1.06
C ASP A 57 -5.97 4.47 2.40
N MET A 58 -6.50 3.24 2.37
CA MET A 58 -6.81 2.49 3.58
C MET A 58 -5.55 1.99 4.29
N LEU A 59 -4.59 1.44 3.55
CA LEU A 59 -3.33 0.94 4.09
C LEU A 59 -2.58 2.02 4.87
N LEU A 60 -2.53 3.26 4.34
CA LEU A 60 -1.88 4.41 4.98
C LEU A 60 -2.50 4.82 6.33
N ARG A 61 -3.73 4.37 6.63
CA ARG A 61 -4.40 4.56 7.92
C ARG A 61 -4.11 3.44 8.92
N LYS A 62 -3.52 2.33 8.48
CA LYS A 62 -3.16 1.19 9.33
C LYS A 62 -1.81 1.43 10.01
N LYS A 63 -1.45 0.48 10.90
CA LYS A 63 -0.14 0.43 11.57
C LYS A 63 0.92 -0.15 10.62
N GLU A 64 2.19 0.01 10.98
CA GLU A 64 3.32 -0.51 10.20
C GLU A 64 3.25 -2.01 9.91
N GLN A 65 2.64 -2.81 10.79
CA GLN A 65 2.38 -4.23 10.51
C GLN A 65 1.58 -4.43 9.20
N GLY A 66 0.67 -3.51 8.87
CA GLY A 66 -0.08 -3.55 7.62
C GLY A 66 0.81 -3.38 6.40
N PHE A 67 1.83 -2.52 6.48
CA PHE A 67 2.85 -2.38 5.44
C PHE A 67 3.67 -3.66 5.24
N ILE A 68 4.06 -4.31 6.34
CA ILE A 68 4.80 -5.58 6.28
C ILE A 68 3.96 -6.66 5.59
N GLU A 69 2.69 -6.82 5.96
CA GLU A 69 1.81 -7.80 5.31
C GLU A 69 1.49 -7.41 3.85
N PHE A 70 1.44 -6.13 3.52
CA PHE A 70 1.31 -5.67 2.14
C PHE A 70 2.52 -6.08 1.29
N LEU A 71 3.74 -5.86 1.77
CA LEU A 71 4.95 -6.32 1.08
C LEU A 71 4.98 -7.86 0.93
N LYS A 72 4.54 -8.60 1.96
CA LYS A 72 4.41 -10.05 1.87
C LYS A 72 3.38 -10.46 0.81
N ALA A 73 2.25 -9.75 0.72
CA ALA A 73 1.23 -10.01 -0.29
C ALA A 73 1.79 -9.85 -1.70
N LEU A 74 2.50 -8.74 -1.97
CA LEU A 74 3.15 -8.50 -3.26
C LEU A 74 4.14 -9.62 -3.59
N ARG A 75 4.96 -10.06 -2.63
CA ARG A 75 5.95 -11.12 -2.84
C ARG A 75 5.35 -12.52 -3.03
N LYS A 76 4.06 -12.72 -2.79
CA LYS A 76 3.41 -14.01 -3.10
C LYS A 76 3.28 -14.24 -4.61
N ASP A 77 3.16 -13.15 -5.37
CA ASP A 77 3.22 -13.22 -6.82
C ASP A 77 4.59 -12.76 -7.29
N GLN A 78 5.29 -13.62 -8.03
CA GLN A 78 6.64 -13.32 -8.51
C GLN A 78 6.65 -12.08 -9.42
N VAL A 79 5.54 -11.75 -10.09
CA VAL A 79 5.40 -10.56 -10.94
C VAL A 79 5.56 -9.26 -10.13
N TYR A 80 5.20 -9.25 -8.85
CA TYR A 80 5.27 -8.06 -8.00
C TYR A 80 6.44 -8.07 -7.01
N ALA A 81 7.29 -9.08 -7.04
CA ALA A 81 8.43 -9.19 -6.13
C ALA A 81 9.41 -8.00 -6.27
N ASP A 82 9.67 -7.55 -7.51
CA ASP A 82 10.55 -6.41 -7.77
C ASP A 82 9.93 -5.10 -7.30
N LEU A 83 8.62 -4.90 -7.50
CA LEU A 83 7.90 -3.76 -6.96
C LEU A 83 7.97 -3.72 -5.43
N ALA A 84 7.77 -4.86 -4.76
CA ALA A 84 7.89 -4.96 -3.31
C ALA A 84 9.30 -4.57 -2.83
N ASN A 85 10.33 -5.07 -3.51
CA ASN A 85 11.73 -4.76 -3.20
C ASN A 85 12.07 -3.30 -3.45
N GLN A 86 11.56 -2.69 -4.52
CA GLN A 86 11.70 -1.27 -4.80
C GLN A 86 11.10 -0.42 -3.67
N ILE A 87 9.87 -0.73 -3.24
CA ILE A 87 9.22 -0.01 -2.14
C ILE A 87 10.03 -0.15 -0.84
N GLU A 88 10.43 -1.38 -0.49
CA GLU A 88 11.18 -1.68 0.73
C GLU A 88 12.62 -1.09 0.73
N LYS A 89 13.21 -0.83 -0.43
CA LYS A 89 14.55 -0.22 -0.55
C LYS A 89 14.51 1.30 -0.83
N THR A 90 13.33 1.87 -1.06
CA THR A 90 13.17 3.30 -1.33
C THR A 90 13.76 4.17 -0.21
N VAL A 91 14.80 4.94 -0.53
CA VAL A 91 15.44 5.84 0.43
C VAL A 91 14.45 6.91 0.90
N VAL A 92 14.35 7.04 2.22
CA VAL A 92 13.57 8.08 2.91
C VAL A 92 14.54 9.10 3.46
N THR A 93 14.40 10.35 3.02
CA THR A 93 15.24 11.47 3.46
C THR A 93 14.53 12.31 4.53
N SER A 94 15.28 13.12 5.27
CA SER A 94 14.72 14.10 6.21
C SER A 94 13.76 15.09 5.51
N THR A 95 14.06 15.48 4.27
CA THR A 95 13.19 16.33 3.44
C THR A 95 11.87 15.65 3.09
N ASP A 96 11.89 14.35 2.76
CA ASP A 96 10.68 13.58 2.50
C ASP A 96 9.77 13.56 3.73
N MET A 97 10.35 13.32 4.91
CA MET A 97 9.63 13.28 6.18
C MET A 97 9.04 14.65 6.55
N ALA A 98 9.77 15.73 6.30
CA ALA A 98 9.31 17.10 6.54
C ALA A 98 8.17 17.51 5.58
N THR A 99 8.24 17.09 4.32
CA THR A 99 7.20 17.35 3.32
C THR A 99 5.90 16.65 3.72
N LEU A 100 5.99 15.39 4.12
CA LEU A 100 4.83 14.62 4.56
C LEU A 100 4.18 15.21 5.83
N HIS A 101 4.97 15.75 6.75
CA HIS A 101 4.43 16.42 7.94
C HIS A 101 3.59 17.65 7.59
N LYS A 102 3.99 18.42 6.57
CA LYS A 102 3.27 19.61 6.11
C LYS A 102 1.99 19.28 5.33
N CYS A 103 1.91 18.13 4.67
CA CYS A 103 0.72 17.74 3.92
C CYS A 103 -0.38 17.08 4.79
N LEU A 104 -0.06 16.71 6.04
CA LEU A 104 -0.97 16.01 6.95
C LEU A 104 -1.40 16.86 8.17
N ASN A 105 -0.89 18.09 8.28
CA ASN A 105 -1.29 19.10 9.26
C ASN A 105 -1.98 20.26 8.56
#